data_AF-A0AAD7BNG6-F1
#
_entry.id   AF-A0AAD7BNG6-F1
#
_cell.length_a   1.000
_cell.length_b   1.000
_cell.length_c   1.000
_cell.angle_alpha   90.00
_cell.angle_beta   90.00
_cell.angle_gamma   90.00
#
_symmetry.space_group_name_H-M   'P 1'
#
loop_
_entity.id
_entity.type
_entity.pdbx_description
1 polymer ?
#
loop_
_entity_poly.entity_id
_entity_poly.type
_entity_poly.pdbx_seq_one_letter_code
_entity_poly.pdbx_strand_id
1 'polypeptide(L)'
;MAADPSSVALSWARENLVLHEERRAAIQGAISELQDRLDSQQGLDDGRLHRLIALSSSLLAPIRRLPREVLSEIFLQSSLHDSVPRSRKFAHFGGRGTNAILAVSHHWRATILYTAKFWSEFNINLPVSALHQDL
;
A
#
# COMPACT_ATOMS: atom_id res chain seq x y z
N MET A 1 -35.98 69.04 -13.55
CA MET A 1 -34.59 68.54 -13.60
C MET A 1 -34.64 67.16 -14.25
N ALA A 2 -34.29 67.05 -15.52
CA ALA A 2 -34.23 65.77 -16.22
C ALA A 2 -32.90 65.10 -15.88
N ALA A 3 -32.93 63.85 -15.43
CA ALA A 3 -31.72 63.07 -15.18
C ALA A 3 -30.94 62.92 -16.50
N ASP A 4 -29.64 63.15 -16.46
CA ASP A 4 -28.75 63.00 -17.61
C ASP A 4 -28.78 61.52 -18.09
N PRO A 5 -29.23 61.24 -19.32
CA PRO A 5 -29.35 59.87 -19.83
C PRO A 5 -27.99 59.14 -19.87
N SER A 6 -26.88 59.88 -19.93
CA SER A 6 -25.52 59.32 -19.85
C SER A 6 -25.21 58.70 -18.48
N SER A 7 -25.72 59.31 -17.41
CA SER A 7 -25.52 58.82 -16.03
C SER A 7 -26.24 57.51 -15.77
N VAL A 8 -27.43 57.34 -16.33
CA VAL A 8 -28.25 56.12 -16.18
C VAL A 8 -27.62 54.95 -16.95
N ALA A 9 -27.10 55.21 -18.16
CA ALA A 9 -26.43 54.19 -18.96
C ALA A 9 -25.14 53.67 -18.29
N LEU A 10 -24.37 54.56 -17.66
CA LEU A 10 -23.15 54.19 -16.95
C LEU A 10 -23.44 53.37 -15.67
N SER A 11 -24.52 53.66 -14.94
CA SER A 11 -24.88 52.88 -13.75
C SER A 11 -25.33 51.46 -14.15
N TRP A 12 -26.15 51.35 -15.20
CA TRP A 12 -26.60 50.06 -15.73
C TRP A 12 -25.43 49.21 -16.26
N ALA A 13 -24.48 49.82 -16.98
CA ALA A 13 -23.31 49.12 -17.48
C ALA A 13 -22.44 48.58 -16.33
N ARG A 14 -22.26 49.38 -15.27
CA ARG A 14 -21.49 48.99 -14.08
C ARG A 14 -22.17 47.85 -13.32
N GLU A 15 -23.48 47.92 -13.12
CA GLU A 15 -24.26 46.90 -12.41
C GLU A 15 -24.22 45.56 -13.14
N ASN A 16 -24.34 45.56 -14.48
CA ASN A 16 -24.19 44.33 -15.26
C ASN A 16 -22.77 43.76 -15.20
N LEU A 17 -21.74 44.61 -15.18
CA LEU A 17 -20.35 44.16 -15.08
C LEU A 17 -20.10 43.43 -13.77
N VAL A 18 -20.61 43.98 -12.66
CA VAL A 18 -20.55 43.35 -11.34
C VAL A 18 -21.29 42.02 -11.34
N LEU A 19 -22.50 41.96 -11.89
CA LEU A 19 -23.28 40.72 -12.00
C LEU A 19 -22.53 39.64 -12.81
N HIS A 20 -21.87 40.03 -13.91
CA HIS A 20 -21.09 39.12 -14.73
C HIS A 20 -19.82 38.63 -14.01
N GLU A 21 -19.17 39.48 -13.23
CA GLU A 21 -18.02 39.11 -12.40
C GLU A 21 -18.41 38.14 -11.29
N GLU A 22 -19.51 38.39 -10.59
CA GLU A 22 -20.05 37.48 -9.57
C GLU A 22 -20.42 36.13 -10.18
N ARG A 23 -21.09 36.13 -11.34
CA ARG A 23 -21.43 34.90 -12.05
C ARG A 23 -20.20 34.14 -12.53
N ARG A 24 -19.16 34.84 -12.98
CA ARG A 24 -17.87 34.23 -13.34
C ARG A 24 -17.20 33.61 -12.13
N ALA A 25 -17.16 34.31 -10.99
CA ALA A 25 -16.59 33.79 -9.75
C ALA A 25 -17.34 32.53 -9.28
N ALA A 26 -18.67 32.53 -9.36
CA ALA A 26 -19.49 31.37 -9.01
C ALA A 26 -19.21 30.16 -9.92
N ILE A 27 -19.12 30.38 -11.24
CA ILE A 27 -18.78 29.31 -12.19
C ILE A 27 -17.37 28.78 -11.95
N GLN A 28 -16.41 29.67 -11.70
CA GLN A 28 -15.03 29.28 -11.40
C GLN A 28 -14.95 28.42 -10.13
N GLY A 29 -15.71 28.78 -9.09
CA GLY A 29 -15.82 27.99 -7.86
C GLY A 29 -16.40 26.60 -8.12
N ALA A 30 -17.47 26.50 -8.91
CA ALA A 30 -18.08 25.21 -9.26
C ALA A 30 -17.14 24.32 -10.09
N ILE A 31 -16.33 24.91 -10.99
CA ILE A 31 -15.32 24.17 -11.75
C ILE A 31 -14.26 23.58 -10.80
N SER A 32 -13.76 24.38 -9.85
CA SER A 32 -12.77 23.92 -8.87
C SER A 32 -13.32 22.77 -8.02
N GLU A 33 -14.57 22.89 -7.55
CA GLU A 33 -15.20 21.83 -6.74
C GLU A 33 -15.37 20.53 -7.54
N LEU A 34 -15.78 20.63 -8.82
CA LEU A 34 -15.91 19.45 -9.67
C LEU A 34 -14.56 18.80 -9.97
N GLN A 35 -13.49 19.59 -10.12
CA GLN A 35 -12.13 19.09 -10.27
C GLN A 35 -11.67 18.33 -9.03
N ASP A 36 -11.83 18.91 -7.83
CA ASP A 36 -11.46 18.26 -6.57
C ASP A 36 -12.20 16.93 -6.36
N ARG A 37 -13.49 16.88 -6.74
CA ARG A 37 -14.31 15.67 -6.69
C ARG A 37 -13.83 14.62 -7.67
N LEU A 38 -13.48 15.00 -8.89
CA LEU A 38 -12.96 14.09 -9.90
C LEU A 38 -11.63 13.48 -9.47
N ASP A 39 -10.71 14.30 -8.98
CA ASP A 39 -9.39 13.87 -8.51
C ASP A 39 -9.52 12.90 -7.32
N SER A 40 -10.43 13.20 -6.39
CA SER A 40 -10.74 12.33 -5.25
C SER A 40 -11.31 10.98 -5.70
N GLN A 41 -12.20 10.97 -6.69
CA GLN A 41 -12.78 9.73 -7.23
C GLN A 41 -11.74 8.90 -8.01
N GLN A 42 -10.92 9.55 -8.84
CA GLN A 42 -9.86 8.88 -9.60
C GLN A 42 -8.85 8.21 -8.68
N GLY A 43 -8.41 8.88 -7.60
CA GLY A 43 -7.49 8.29 -6.64
C GLY A 43 -8.04 7.06 -5.91
N LEU A 44 -9.35 7.05 -5.62
CA LEU A 44 -10.03 5.90 -5.00
C LEU A 44 -10.15 4.72 -5.97
N ASP A 45 -10.49 4.99 -7.23
CA ASP A 45 -10.62 3.97 -8.27
C ASP A 45 -9.27 3.33 -8.60
N ASP A 46 -8.20 4.13 -8.68
CA ASP A 46 -6.84 3.62 -8.86
C ASP A 46 -6.42 2.72 -7.71
N GLY A 47 -6.62 3.14 -6.46
CA GLY A 47 -6.29 2.32 -5.29
C GLY A 47 -7.04 0.98 -5.28
N ARG A 48 -8.32 0.98 -5.66
CA ARG A 48 -9.14 -0.23 -5.78
C ARG A 48 -8.65 -1.14 -6.90
N LEU A 49 -8.33 -0.58 -8.06
CA LEU A 49 -7.84 -1.32 -9.22
C LEU A 49 -6.48 -1.97 -8.92
N HIS A 50 -5.56 -1.25 -8.29
CA HIS A 50 -4.27 -1.79 -7.85
C HIS A 50 -4.45 -2.94 -6.86
N ARG A 51 -5.40 -2.83 -5.91
CA ARG A 51 -5.71 -3.92 -4.97
C ARG A 51 -6.26 -5.15 -5.70
N LEU A 52 -7.15 -4.96 -6.67
CA LEU A 52 -7.71 -6.06 -7.47
C LEU A 52 -6.63 -6.75 -8.32
N ILE A 53 -5.73 -5.99 -8.94
CA ILE A 53 -4.58 -6.52 -9.68
C ILE A 53 -3.64 -7.30 -8.75
N ALA A 54 -3.35 -6.76 -7.56
CA ALA A 54 -2.51 -7.45 -6.59
C ALA A 54 -3.13 -8.78 -6.13
N LEU A 55 -4.44 -8.81 -5.90
CA LEU A 55 -5.17 -10.02 -5.52
C LEU A 55 -5.18 -11.05 -6.64
N SER A 56 -5.52 -10.66 -7.87
CA SER A 56 -5.54 -11.56 -9.02
C SER A 56 -4.14 -12.10 -9.33
N SER A 57 -3.12 -11.24 -9.28
CA SER A 57 -1.72 -11.64 -9.43
C SER A 57 -1.30 -12.61 -8.33
N SER A 58 -1.76 -12.39 -7.10
CA SER A 58 -1.47 -13.30 -5.97
C SER A 58 -2.09 -14.68 -6.19
N LEU A 59 -3.32 -14.75 -6.72
CA LEU A 59 -3.99 -16.02 -7.04
C LEU A 59 -3.30 -16.78 -8.18
N LEU A 60 -2.77 -16.04 -9.16
CA LEU A 60 -2.03 -16.60 -10.30
C LEU A 60 -0.56 -16.86 -10.00
N ALA A 61 -0.09 -16.52 -8.80
CA ALA A 61 1.32 -16.66 -8.43
C ALA A 61 1.77 -18.13 -8.58
N PRO A 62 2.86 -18.40 -9.32
CA PRO A 62 3.33 -19.76 -9.58
C PRO A 62 3.52 -20.59 -8.30
N ILE A 63 3.94 -19.95 -7.22
CA ILE A 63 4.19 -20.59 -5.92
C ILE A 63 2.95 -21.23 -5.30
N ARG A 64 1.74 -20.77 -5.64
CA ARG A 64 0.47 -21.37 -5.16
C ARG A 64 0.07 -22.63 -5.93
N ARG A 65 0.68 -22.88 -7.09
CA ARG A 65 0.43 -24.05 -7.93
C ARG A 65 1.40 -25.19 -7.63
N LEU A 66 2.40 -24.95 -6.79
CA LEU A 66 3.37 -25.96 -6.41
C LEU A 66 2.74 -26.96 -5.44
N PRO A 67 2.98 -28.27 -5.64
CA PRO A 67 2.70 -29.27 -4.61
C PRO A 67 3.39 -28.90 -3.30
N ARG A 68 2.76 -29.29 -2.20
CA ARG A 68 3.23 -28.93 -0.86
C ARG A 68 4.64 -29.45 -0.59
N GLU A 69 4.97 -30.61 -1.14
CA GLU A 69 6.27 -31.28 -1.02
C GLU A 69 7.37 -30.44 -1.67
N VAL A 70 7.12 -29.96 -2.89
CA VAL A 70 8.05 -29.09 -3.63
C VAL A 70 8.25 -27.77 -2.87
N LEU A 71 7.15 -27.18 -2.38
CA LEU A 71 7.21 -25.94 -1.62
C LEU A 71 7.98 -26.12 -0.30
N SER A 72 7.80 -27.25 0.38
CA SER A 72 8.54 -27.57 1.61
C SER A 72 10.04 -27.75 1.37
N GLU A 73 10.43 -28.37 0.25
CA GLU A 73 11.84 -28.52 -0.11
C GLU A 73 12.48 -27.16 -0.42
N ILE A 74 11.79 -26.29 -1.17
CA ILE A 74 12.25 -24.92 -1.42
C ILE A 74 12.49 -24.18 -0.09
N PHE A 75 11.55 -24.31 0.87
CA PHE A 75 11.71 -23.67 2.17
C PHE A 75 12.89 -24.20 2.95
N LEU A 76 13.09 -25.52 2.99
CA LEU A 76 14.24 -26.15 3.64
C LEU A 76 15.56 -25.67 3.06
N GLN A 77 15.68 -25.64 1.74
CA GLN A 77 16.89 -25.16 1.06
C GLN A 77 17.13 -23.66 1.33
N SER A 78 16.06 -22.86 1.41
CA SER A 78 16.16 -21.44 1.69
C SER A 78 16.54 -21.11 3.13
N SER A 79 16.14 -21.94 4.11
CA SER A 79 16.51 -21.77 5.52
C SER A 79 17.94 -22.19 5.84
N LEU A 80 18.49 -23.15 5.09
CA LEU A 80 19.85 -23.68 5.28
C LEU A 80 20.95 -22.71 4.81
N HIS A 81 20.63 -21.79 3.90
CA HIS A 81 21.60 -20.87 3.28
C HIS A 81 21.76 -19.50 3.98
N ASP A 82 21.36 -19.38 5.25
CA ASP A 82 21.56 -18.15 6.04
C ASP A 82 23.05 -17.79 6.30
N SER A 83 23.99 -18.59 5.77
CA SER A 83 25.44 -18.36 5.78
C SER A 83 25.96 -17.47 4.64
N VAL A 84 25.14 -17.09 3.66
CA VAL A 84 25.58 -16.19 2.57
C VAL A 84 25.48 -14.73 3.05
N PRO A 85 26.55 -13.92 2.96
CA PRO A 85 26.52 -12.52 3.39
C PRO A 85 25.47 -11.76 2.58
N ARG A 86 24.34 -11.46 3.23
CA ARG A 86 23.17 -10.87 2.59
C ARG A 86 23.55 -9.55 1.91
N SER A 87 23.28 -9.45 0.62
CA SER A 87 23.23 -8.16 -0.08
C SER A 87 22.33 -7.21 0.71
N ARG A 88 22.82 -5.99 1.00
CA ARG A 88 22.16 -4.95 1.82
C ARG A 88 20.69 -4.70 1.45
N LYS A 89 20.26 -5.08 0.24
CA LYS A 89 18.88 -4.96 -0.25
C LYS A 89 17.85 -5.82 0.51
N PHE A 90 18.28 -6.87 1.23
CA PHE A 90 17.40 -7.73 2.04
C PHE A 90 17.61 -7.58 3.55
N ALA A 91 18.33 -6.55 3.99
CA ALA A 91 18.62 -6.29 5.40
C ALA A 91 17.36 -6.03 6.24
N HIS A 92 16.24 -5.64 5.62
CA HIS A 92 14.94 -5.47 6.31
C HIS A 92 14.36 -6.79 6.85
N PHE A 93 14.81 -7.95 6.37
CA PHE A 93 14.46 -9.28 6.91
C PHE A 93 15.54 -9.83 7.86
N GLY A 94 16.27 -8.93 8.54
CA GLY A 94 17.42 -9.22 9.40
C GLY A 94 17.27 -10.48 10.25
N GLY A 95 18.26 -11.38 10.18
CA GLY A 95 18.45 -12.52 11.09
C GLY A 95 17.30 -13.53 11.26
N ARG A 96 16.24 -13.43 10.45
CA ARG A 96 14.94 -14.08 10.68
C ARG A 96 14.55 -15.03 9.55
N GLY A 97 15.47 -15.85 9.02
CA GLY A 97 15.21 -16.71 7.85
C GLY A 97 13.90 -17.50 7.97
N THR A 98 13.71 -18.16 9.10
CA THR A 98 12.52 -18.96 9.44
C THR A 98 11.25 -18.11 9.63
N ASN A 99 11.39 -16.99 10.36
CA ASN A 99 10.26 -16.11 10.70
C ASN A 99 9.75 -15.33 9.49
N ALA A 100 10.61 -15.05 8.50
CA ALA A 100 10.22 -14.37 7.27
C ALA A 100 9.25 -15.22 6.45
N ILE A 101 9.54 -16.51 6.27
CA ILE A 101 8.70 -17.43 5.49
C ILE A 101 7.35 -17.67 6.19
N LEU A 102 7.34 -17.78 7.52
CA LEU A 102 6.13 -17.92 8.34
C LEU A 102 5.20 -16.68 8.28
N ALA A 103 5.75 -15.51 7.94
CA ALA A 103 5.01 -14.25 7.86
C ALA A 103 4.34 -14.00 6.48
N VAL A 104 4.71 -14.75 5.43
CA VAL A 104 4.26 -14.47 4.05
C VAL A 104 2.76 -14.73 3.86
N SER A 105 2.28 -15.92 4.23
CA SER A 105 0.87 -16.30 4.05
C SER A 105 0.47 -17.47 4.94
N HIS A 106 -0.84 -17.67 5.11
CA HIS A 106 -1.37 -18.84 5.80
C HIS A 106 -0.92 -20.16 5.16
N HIS A 107 -0.91 -20.22 3.82
CA HIS A 107 -0.50 -21.43 3.10
C HIS A 107 0.98 -21.77 3.34
N TRP A 108 1.86 -20.77 3.28
CA TRP A 108 3.30 -20.96 3.53
C TRP A 108 3.56 -21.40 4.97
N ARG A 109 2.86 -20.76 5.92
CA ARG A 109 2.93 -21.12 7.34
C ARG A 109 2.48 -22.56 7.59
N ALA A 110 1.35 -22.97 7.01
CA ALA A 110 0.85 -24.33 7.12
C ALA A 110 1.87 -25.33 6.54
N THR A 111 2.41 -25.06 5.35
CA THR A 111 3.43 -25.92 4.73
C THR A 111 4.63 -26.12 5.64
N ILE A 112 5.14 -25.05 6.26
CA ILE A 112 6.25 -25.14 7.22
C ILE A 112 5.88 -25.95 8.46
N LEU A 113 4.75 -25.62 9.11
CA LEU A 113 4.33 -26.26 10.35
C LEU A 113 4.18 -27.78 10.20
N TYR A 114 3.74 -28.23 9.04
CA TYR A 114 3.57 -29.66 8.76
C TYR A 114 4.82 -30.33 8.14
N THR A 115 5.94 -29.62 7.98
CA THR A 115 7.20 -30.18 7.45
C THR A 115 8.14 -30.51 8.61
N ALA A 116 8.16 -31.77 9.06
CA ALA A 116 8.93 -32.19 10.24
C ALA A 116 10.43 -31.85 10.15
N LYS A 117 11.04 -32.04 8.96
CA LYS A 117 12.45 -31.73 8.70
C LYS A 117 12.81 -30.25 8.91
N PHE A 118 11.81 -29.37 8.89
CA PHE A 118 12.04 -27.95 9.15
C PHE A 118 12.25 -27.66 10.63
N TRP A 119 11.74 -28.53 11.51
CA TRP A 119 11.82 -28.40 12.96
C TRP A 119 12.92 -29.27 13.59
N SER A 120 13.66 -30.06 12.78
CA SER A 120 14.77 -30.86 13.29
C SER A 120 15.96 -30.02 13.73
N GLU A 121 16.04 -28.76 13.29
CA GLU A 121 17.11 -27.81 13.60
C GLU A 121 16.51 -26.54 14.23
N PHE A 122 16.14 -26.60 15.51
CA PHE A 122 15.69 -25.42 16.25
C PHE A 122 16.72 -24.99 17.29
N ASN A 123 17.29 -23.79 17.08
CA ASN A 123 18.18 -23.16 18.06
C ASN A 123 17.36 -22.32 19.03
N ILE A 124 17.29 -22.76 20.29
CA ILE A 124 16.70 -21.97 21.37
C ILE A 124 17.75 -20.94 21.80
N ASN A 125 17.57 -19.68 21.41
CA ASN A 125 18.36 -18.58 21.96
C ASN A 125 17.89 -18.29 23.38
N LEU A 126 18.55 -18.89 24.36
CA LEU A 126 18.31 -18.57 25.77
C LEU A 126 18.90 -17.18 26.07
N PRO A 127 18.13 -16.28 26.71
CA PRO A 127 18.67 -15.00 27.16
C PRO A 127 19.75 -15.25 28.20
N VAL A 128 20.92 -14.63 28.04
CA VAL A 128 22.07 -14.76 28.95
C VAL A 128 21.70 -14.47 30.41
N SER A 129 20.69 -13.63 30.65
CA SER A 129 20.13 -13.33 31.96
C SER A 129 19.58 -14.54 32.71
N ALA A 130 19.22 -15.63 32.03
CA ALA A 130 18.72 -16.86 32.64
C ALA A 130 19.84 -17.80 33.14
N LEU A 131 21.10 -17.53 32.79
CA LEU A 131 22.24 -18.39 33.15
C LEU A 131 22.97 -17.93 34.42
N HIS A 132 22.61 -16.77 34.98
CA HIS A 132 23.30 -16.16 36.13
C HIS A 132 22.56 -16.29 37.49
N GLN A 133 21.44 -17.03 37.56
CA GLN A 133 20.69 -17.19 38.82
C GLN A 133 21.09 -18.41 39.67
N ASP A 134 21.98 -19.29 39.18
CA ASP A 134 22.38 -20.53 39.89
C ASP A 134 23.89 -20.61 40.20
N LEU A 135 24.49 -19.53 40.72
CA LEU A 135 25.81 -19.56 41.37
C LEU A 135 25.80 -18.82 42.70
#